data_AF-A0A380DPR7-F1
#
_entry.id   AF-A0A380DPR7-F1
#
_cell.length_a   1.000
_cell.length_b   1.000
_cell.length_c   1.000
_cell.angle_alpha   90.00
_cell.angle_beta   90.00
_cell.angle_gamma   90.00
#
_symmetry.space_group_name_H-M   'P 1'
#
loop_
_entity.id
_entity.type
_entity.pdbx_description
1 polymer ?
#
loop_
_entity_poly.entity_id
_entity_poly.type
_entity_poly.pdbx_seq_one_letter_code
_entity_poly.pdbx_strand_id
1 'polypeptide(L)'
;MFANPDSAVQSIVITSEAPGAGKSTIAANLAVAYAQAGYKTLIVDGDMRKPTQHYIFNLPNNEGLSSLLLNWSTYQDSIISTEIQDLDV
;
A
#
# COMPACT_ATOMS: atom_id res chain seq x y z
N MET A 1 -16.00 -3.67 9.08
CA MET A 1 -15.56 -2.34 8.63
C MET A 1 -16.52 -1.32 9.24
N PHE A 2 -16.05 -0.51 10.20
CA PHE A 2 -16.86 0.57 10.76
C PHE A 2 -16.43 1.85 10.04
N ALA A 3 -17.24 2.31 9.09
CA ALA A 3 -17.05 3.58 8.42
C ALA A 3 -18.09 4.57 8.95
N ASN A 4 -17.67 5.81 9.22
CA ASN A 4 -18.59 6.89 9.50
C ASN A 4 -19.30 7.28 8.20
N PRO A 5 -20.65 7.15 8.09
CA PRO A 5 -21.38 7.37 6.84
C PRO A 5 -21.30 8.82 6.33
N ASP A 6 -21.00 9.78 7.21
CA ASP A 6 -21.02 11.21 6.88
C ASP A 6 -19.67 11.75 6.38
N SER A 7 -18.61 10.94 6.35
CA SER A 7 -17.27 11.38 5.92
C SER A 7 -16.69 10.51 4.82
N ALA A 8 -16.14 11.12 3.78
CA ALA A 8 -15.40 10.40 2.75
C ALA A 8 -14.20 9.67 3.37
N VAL A 9 -14.21 8.33 3.28
CA VAL A 9 -13.10 7.50 3.77
C VAL A 9 -11.93 7.62 2.78
N GLN A 10 -10.85 8.27 3.21
CA GLN A 10 -9.65 8.48 2.40
C GLN A 10 -8.52 7.49 2.69
N SER A 11 -8.60 6.75 3.80
CA SER A 11 -7.61 5.74 4.16
C SER A 11 -8.26 4.59 4.93
N ILE A 12 -7.74 3.38 4.73
CA ILE A 12 -8.21 2.16 5.37
C ILE A 12 -7.03 1.29 5.79
N VAL A 13 -7.22 0.51 6.85
CA VAL A 13 -6.27 -0.52 7.28
C VAL A 13 -6.84 -1.88 6.89
N ILE A 14 -6.04 -2.70 6.23
CA ILE A 14 -6.38 -4.08 5.88
C ILE A 14 -5.53 -5.01 6.75
N THR A 15 -6.21 -5.85 7.53
CA THR A 15 -5.60 -6.83 8.43
C THR A 15 -6.42 -8.12 8.42
N SER A 16 -5.86 -9.19 8.97
CA SER A 16 -6.52 -10.50 9.10
C SER A 16 -6.25 -11.08 10.48
N GLU A 17 -7.05 -12.08 10.86
CA GLU A 17 -6.91 -12.80 12.12
C GLU A 17 -5.65 -13.68 12.16
N ALA A 18 -5.20 -14.13 10.99
CA ALA A 18 -4.06 -15.04 10.86
C ALA A 18 -3.14 -14.69 9.67
N PRO A 19 -1.85 -15.07 9.73
CA PRO A 19 -0.96 -15.07 8.57
C PRO A 19 -1.51 -15.96 7.44
N GLY A 20 -1.26 -15.59 6.18
CA GLY A 20 -1.66 -16.41 5.03
C GLY A 20 -3.12 -16.26 4.58
N ALA A 21 -3.93 -15.45 5.26
CA ALA A 21 -5.34 -15.19 4.88
C ALA A 21 -5.52 -14.37 3.57
N GLY A 22 -4.45 -14.07 2.84
CA GLY A 22 -4.51 -13.31 1.59
C GLY A 22 -4.65 -11.79 1.74
N LYS A 23 -4.50 -11.23 2.96
CA LYS A 23 -4.65 -9.78 3.23
C LYS A 23 -3.89 -8.87 2.27
N SER A 24 -2.63 -9.23 1.95
CA SER A 24 -1.79 -8.42 1.06
C SER A 24 -2.27 -8.44 -0.39
N THR A 25 -2.74 -9.62 -0.86
CA THR A 25 -3.34 -9.78 -2.18
C THR A 25 -4.65 -9.01 -2.30
N ILE A 26 -5.50 -9.05 -1.27
CA ILE A 26 -6.73 -8.25 -1.23
C ILE A 26 -6.40 -6.76 -1.24
N ALA A 27 -5.43 -6.31 -0.44
CA ALA A 27 -5.00 -4.92 -0.40
C ALA A 27 -4.51 -4.43 -1.77
N ALA A 28 -3.64 -5.20 -2.44
CA ALA A 28 -3.11 -4.85 -3.75
C ALA A 28 -4.22 -4.73 -4.81
N ASN A 29 -5.10 -5.72 -4.92
CA ASN A 29 -6.19 -5.69 -5.88
C ASN A 29 -7.21 -4.59 -5.58
N LEU A 30 -7.46 -4.29 -4.30
CA LEU A 30 -8.32 -3.18 -3.93
C LEU A 30 -7.70 -1.83 -4.33
N ALA A 31 -6.40 -1.65 -4.10
CA ALA A 31 -5.68 -0.44 -4.52
C ALA A 31 -5.73 -0.26 -6.05
N VAL A 32 -5.55 -1.33 -6.83
CA VAL A 32 -5.75 -1.30 -8.28
C VAL A 32 -7.16 -0.90 -8.66
N ALA A 33 -8.19 -1.42 -7.98
CA ALA A 33 -9.57 -1.05 -8.25
C ALA A 33 -9.86 0.44 -7.96
N TYR A 34 -9.28 1.01 -6.90
CA TYR A 34 -9.36 2.44 -6.62
C TYR A 34 -8.64 3.28 -7.69
N ALA A 35 -7.45 2.86 -8.10
CA ALA A 35 -6.70 3.53 -9.17
C ALA A 35 -7.48 3.51 -10.50
N GLN A 36 -8.05 2.37 -10.89
CA GLN A 36 -8.89 2.24 -12.10
C GLN A 36 -10.18 3.07 -12.03
N ALA A 37 -10.68 3.36 -10.84
CA ALA A 37 -11.81 4.27 -10.64
C ALA A 37 -11.41 5.76 -10.71
N GLY A 38 -10.14 6.08 -10.99
CA GLY A 38 -9.61 7.43 -11.16
C GLY A 38 -9.12 8.09 -9.87
N TYR A 39 -8.97 7.33 -8.78
CA TYR A 39 -8.40 7.85 -7.55
C TYR A 39 -6.89 7.71 -7.56
N LYS A 40 -6.17 8.80 -7.32
CA LYS A 40 -4.74 8.73 -7.01
C LYS A 40 -4.55 7.93 -5.71
N THR A 41 -4.01 6.73 -5.83
CA THR A 41 -4.00 5.71 -4.79
C THR A 41 -2.58 5.37 -4.40
N LEU A 42 -2.31 5.31 -3.09
CA LEU A 42 -1.06 4.83 -2.52
C LEU A 42 -1.35 3.58 -1.69
N ILE A 43 -0.66 2.48 -1.96
CA ILE A 43 -0.69 1.27 -1.13
C ILE A 43 0.57 1.17 -0.28
N VAL A 44 0.44 1.39 1.02
CA VAL A 44 1.58 1.32 1.95
C VAL A 44 1.69 -0.10 2.54
N ASP A 45 2.87 -0.74 2.40
CA ASP A 45 3.15 -2.00 3.11
C ASP A 45 3.50 -1.73 4.58
N GLY A 46 2.47 -1.76 5.42
CA GLY A 46 2.63 -1.63 6.88
C GLY A 46 3.19 -2.87 7.58
N ASP A 47 3.35 -4.01 6.89
CA ASP A 47 3.88 -5.24 7.47
C ASP A 47 5.42 -5.26 7.38
N MET A 48 6.08 -4.47 8.22
CA MET A 48 7.55 -4.40 8.25
C MET A 48 8.24 -5.69 8.76
N ARG A 49 7.48 -6.71 9.17
CA ARG A 49 8.04 -8.01 9.62
C ARG A 49 8.12 -9.01 8.48
N LYS A 50 7.09 -9.07 7.63
CA LYS A 50 7.02 -9.95 6.45
C LYS A 50 6.41 -9.17 5.28
N PRO A 51 7.12 -8.15 4.74
CA PRO A 51 6.60 -7.32 3.66
C PRO A 51 6.39 -8.15 2.39
N THR A 52 5.32 -7.84 1.67
CA THR A 52 4.89 -8.61 0.49
C THR A 52 4.45 -7.76 -0.69
N GLN A 53 4.17 -6.46 -0.51
CA GLN A 53 3.72 -5.61 -1.61
C GLN A 53 4.80 -5.45 -2.69
N HIS A 54 6.07 -5.30 -2.30
CA HIS A 54 7.17 -5.21 -3.26
C HIS A 54 7.31 -6.47 -4.13
N TYR A 55 6.96 -7.66 -3.61
CA TYR A 55 6.90 -8.87 -4.44
C TYR A 55 5.69 -8.89 -5.37
N ILE A 56 4.52 -8.43 -4.91
CA ILE A 56 3.28 -8.40 -5.71
C ILE A 56 3.44 -7.45 -6.90
N PHE A 57 4.05 -6.28 -6.68
CA PHE A 57 4.26 -5.27 -7.72
C PHE A 57 5.62 -5.39 -8.43
N ASN A 58 6.44 -6.39 -8.07
CA ASN A 58 7.77 -6.63 -8.64
C ASN A 58 8.70 -5.40 -8.56
N LEU A 59 8.78 -4.79 -7.38
CA LEU A 59 9.55 -3.58 -7.09
C LEU A 59 10.75 -3.87 -6.18
N PRO A 60 11.82 -3.05 -6.24
CA PRO A 60 12.86 -3.07 -5.21
C PRO A 60 12.28 -2.68 -3.84
N ASN A 61 12.93 -3.12 -2.77
CA ASN A 61 12.54 -2.80 -1.39
C ASN A 61 13.76 -2.40 -0.54
N ASN A 62 14.69 -1.69 -1.18
CA ASN A 62 15.87 -1.12 -0.52
C ASN A 62 15.51 0.12 0.31
N GLU A 63 14.52 0.87 -0.17
CA GLU A 63 13.98 2.08 0.43
C GLU A 63 12.45 1.96 0.45
N GLY A 64 11.83 2.37 1.55
CA GLY A 64 10.39 2.25 1.76
C GLY A 64 10.00 2.79 3.13
N LEU A 65 8.90 2.30 3.69
CA LEU A 65 8.33 2.85 4.92
C LEU A 65 9.32 2.90 6.10
N SER A 66 10.10 1.84 6.31
CA SER A 66 11.03 1.78 7.45
C SER A 66 12.20 2.76 7.31
N SER A 67 12.81 2.85 6.13
CA SER A 67 13.92 3.78 5.89
C SER A 67 13.43 5.23 5.90
N LEU A 68 12.24 5.51 5.38
CA LEU A 68 11.64 6.83 5.39
C LEU A 68 11.38 7.32 6.82
N LEU A 69 10.80 6.47 7.69
CA LEU A 69 10.54 6.83 9.10
C LEU A 69 11.82 7.07 9.91
N LEU A 70 12.94 6.44 9.50
CA LEU A 70 14.26 6.62 10.12
C LEU A 70 15.08 7.74 9.48
N ASN A 71 14.54 8.45 8.48
CA ASN A 71 15.24 9.45 7.67
C ASN A 71 16.50 8.91 6.96
N TRP A 72 16.49 7.63 6.57
CA TRP A 72 17.56 6.99 5.80
C TRP A 72 17.34 7.08 4.29
N SER A 73 16.12 7.40 3.86
CA SER A 73 15.74 7.67 2.47
C SER A 73 14.85 8.92 2.41
N THR A 74 14.73 9.53 1.22
CA THR A 74 13.84 10.69 1.03
C THR A 74 12.41 10.24 0.73
N TYR A 75 11.45 11.16 0.87
CA TYR A 75 10.06 10.90 0.50
C TYR A 75 9.93 10.50 -0.98
N GLN A 76 10.69 11.15 -1.86
CA GLN A 76 10.66 10.95 -3.30
C GLN A 76 11.22 9.59 -3.71
N ASP A 77 12.26 9.11 -3.02
CA ASP A 77 12.89 7.83 -3.33
C ASP A 77 12.14 6.64 -2.72
N SER A 78 11.36 6.88 -1.65
CA SER A 78 10.66 5.82 -0.90
C SER A 78 9.26 5.49 -1.43
N ILE A 79 8.75 6.21 -2.43
CA ILE A 79 7.45 5.98 -3.05
C ILE A 79 7.68 5.70 -4.53
N ILE A 80 7.18 4.56 -5.01
CA ILE A 80 7.41 4.14 -6.39
C ILE A 80 6.08 4.16 -7.15
N SER A 81 6.02 4.99 -8.19
CA SER A 81 4.92 4.93 -9.15
C SER A 81 5.02 3.65 -9.96
N THR A 82 3.93 2.89 -10.00
CA THR A 82 3.86 1.62 -10.73
C THR A 82 3.56 1.84 -12.21
N GLU A 83 3.54 0.75 -13.00
CA GLU A 83 3.02 0.78 -14.37
C GLU A 83 1.50 0.98 -14.45
N ILE A 84 0.79 0.81 -13.33
CA ILE A 84 -0.66 1.01 -13.24
C ILE A 84 -0.91 2.50 -13.01
N GLN A 85 -1.64 3.12 -13.94
CA GLN A 85 -2.02 4.53 -13.83
C GLN A 85 -2.70 4.82 -12.49
N ASP A 86 -2.34 5.96 -11.88
CA ASP A 86 -2.86 6.43 -10.59
C ASP A 86 -2.55 5.53 -9.38
N LEU A 87 -1.61 4.58 -9.48
CA LEU A 87 -1.18 3.72 -8.38
C LEU A 87 0.31 3.86 -8.05
N ASP A 88 0.57 4.29 -6.82
CA ASP A 88 1.89 4.32 -6.17
C ASP A 88 1.96 3.26 -5.07
N VAL A 89 3.16 2.74 -4.79
CA VAL A 89 3.48 1.79 -3.70
C VAL A 89 4.51 2.40 -2.76
#